data_AF-A0A954FUN3-F1
#
_entry.id   AF-A0A954FUN3-F1
#
_cell.length_a   1.000
_cell.length_b   1.000
_cell.length_c   1.000
_cell.angle_alpha   90.00
_cell.angle_beta   90.00
_cell.angle_gamma   90.00
#
_symmetry.space_group_name_H-M   'P 1'
#
loop_
_entity.id
_entity.type
_entity.pdbx_description
1 polymer ?
#
loop_
_entity_poly.entity_id
_entity_poly.type
_entity_poly.pdbx_seq_one_letter_code
_entity_poly.pdbx_strand_id
1 'polypeptide(L)'
;MAADFKNYFGDLHNHNQVGYAQGSLDRSFEIARNHLDFYAFTPHSYWPDVEDYDGKITHKWKNGFHIARSRWPEVVELAKEFEQPGEFVTILGYERHGTQEGDYHILFPDLKGDYELIEDLAELQTFARQRGCLLIPHHPANRLGHRGFDASRMDPTVSPVLEIHSEWGCAEHDRAPF
;
A
#
# COMPACT_ATOMS: atom_id res chain seq x y z
N MET A 1 -14.24 -17.28 -27.85
CA MET A 1 -15.12 -17.43 -26.67
C MET A 1 -14.65 -16.40 -25.67
N ALA A 2 -15.50 -15.48 -25.22
CA ALA A 2 -15.16 -14.65 -24.07
C ALA A 2 -15.04 -15.58 -22.87
N ALA A 3 -13.97 -15.46 -22.08
CA ALA A 3 -13.87 -16.21 -20.85
C ALA A 3 -14.95 -15.70 -19.87
N ASP A 4 -15.62 -16.62 -19.17
CA ASP A 4 -16.55 -16.28 -18.10
C ASP A 4 -15.73 -15.79 -16.89
N PHE A 5 -15.48 -14.49 -16.84
CA PHE A 5 -14.82 -13.85 -15.71
C PHE A 5 -15.85 -13.54 -14.61
N LYS A 6 -15.48 -13.80 -13.35
CA LYS A 6 -16.22 -13.37 -12.17
C LYS A 6 -15.65 -12.05 -11.67
N ASN A 7 -16.51 -11.10 -11.34
CA ASN A 7 -16.11 -9.84 -10.71
C ASN A 7 -15.86 -10.05 -9.23
N TYR A 8 -14.83 -9.37 -8.72
CA TYR A 8 -14.46 -9.33 -7.31
C TYR A 8 -14.22 -7.87 -6.90
N PHE A 9 -14.61 -7.53 -5.69
CA PHE A 9 -14.45 -6.20 -5.11
C PHE A 9 -13.45 -6.27 -3.97
N GLY A 10 -12.52 -5.32 -3.91
CA GLY A 10 -11.54 -5.29 -2.85
C GLY A 10 -10.85 -3.95 -2.71
N ASP A 11 -10.12 -3.83 -1.62
CA ASP A 11 -9.35 -2.65 -1.24
C ASP A 11 -7.90 -3.07 -1.02
N LEU A 12 -6.98 -2.45 -1.76
CA LEU A 12 -5.56 -2.73 -1.73
C LEU A 12 -4.74 -1.63 -1.06
N HIS A 13 -5.36 -0.47 -0.75
CA HIS A 13 -4.65 0.70 -0.25
C HIS A 13 -5.47 1.49 0.77
N ASN A 14 -5.18 1.27 2.05
CA ASN A 14 -5.88 1.88 3.18
C ASN A 14 -4.98 1.91 4.42
N HIS A 15 -5.39 2.69 5.42
CA HIS A 15 -4.61 2.89 6.64
C HIS A 15 -5.49 2.90 7.90
N ASN A 16 -4.92 2.54 9.04
CA ASN A 16 -5.58 2.57 10.34
C ASN A 16 -4.59 2.96 11.47
N GLN A 17 -4.94 2.70 12.72
CA GLN A 17 -4.09 3.02 13.89
C GLN A 17 -2.70 2.34 13.91
N VAL A 18 -2.48 1.28 13.13
CA VAL A 18 -1.14 0.71 12.93
C VAL A 18 -0.40 1.60 11.95
N GLY A 19 0.37 2.53 12.49
CA GLY A 19 0.92 3.65 11.76
C GLY A 19 0.53 4.95 12.44
N TYR A 20 -0.02 5.89 11.67
CA TYR A 20 -0.40 7.21 12.17
C TYR A 20 -1.80 7.68 11.72
N ALA A 21 -2.62 6.76 11.20
CA ALA A 21 -4.02 6.99 10.83
C ALA A 21 -4.98 6.60 11.97
N GLN A 22 -6.29 6.53 11.69
CA GLN A 22 -7.34 6.29 12.68
C GLN A 22 -8.15 5.03 12.35
N GLY A 23 -8.88 4.50 13.34
CA GLY A 23 -9.62 3.24 13.22
C GLY A 23 -8.80 2.04 13.69
N SER A 24 -9.47 1.02 14.23
CA SER A 24 -8.78 -0.15 14.79
C SER A 24 -8.47 -1.21 13.71
N LEU A 25 -7.43 -2.00 13.95
CA LEU A 25 -6.92 -2.98 13.00
C LEU A 25 -7.95 -4.09 12.75
N ASP A 26 -8.40 -4.72 13.83
CA ASP A 26 -9.50 -5.69 13.87
C ASP A 26 -10.75 -5.20 13.13
N ARG A 27 -11.19 -3.97 13.43
CA ARG A 27 -12.40 -3.41 12.82
C ARG A 27 -12.26 -3.22 11.31
N SER A 28 -11.06 -2.88 10.82
CA SER A 28 -10.82 -2.74 9.39
C SER A 28 -10.98 -4.08 8.64
N PHE A 29 -10.46 -5.17 9.20
CA PHE A 29 -10.66 -6.53 8.67
C PHE A 29 -12.11 -6.98 8.76
N GLU A 30 -12.81 -6.69 9.86
CA GLU A 30 -14.24 -6.99 9.98
C GLU A 30 -15.08 -6.28 8.93
N ILE A 31 -14.85 -4.98 8.70
CA ILE A 31 -15.59 -4.22 7.69
C ILE A 31 -15.33 -4.81 6.31
N ALA A 32 -14.06 -5.06 5.97
CA ALA A 32 -13.66 -5.60 4.69
C ALA A 32 -14.31 -6.97 4.43
N ARG A 33 -14.21 -7.92 5.37
CA ARG A 33 -14.81 -9.27 5.21
C ARG A 33 -16.33 -9.24 4.99
N ASN A 34 -17.03 -8.23 5.49
CA ASN A 34 -18.48 -8.12 5.32
C ASN A 34 -18.92 -7.47 3.99
N HIS A 35 -18.02 -6.83 3.25
CA HIS A 35 -18.37 -6.02 2.06
C HIS A 35 -17.51 -6.30 0.82
N LEU A 36 -16.34 -6.92 0.98
CA LEU A 36 -15.33 -7.13 -0.04
C LEU A 36 -14.99 -8.61 -0.17
N ASP A 37 -14.51 -8.99 -1.34
CA ASP A 37 -13.96 -10.32 -1.63
C ASP A 37 -12.47 -10.43 -1.28
N PHE A 38 -11.74 -9.30 -1.28
CA PHE A 38 -10.33 -9.28 -0.89
C PHE A 38 -9.91 -7.95 -0.25
N TYR A 39 -8.85 -8.00 0.57
CA TYR A 39 -8.39 -6.85 1.34
C TYR A 39 -6.89 -6.91 1.62
N ALA A 40 -6.19 -5.80 1.39
CA ALA A 40 -4.82 -5.59 1.83
C ALA A 40 -4.78 -4.41 2.82
N PHE A 41 -4.39 -4.67 4.06
CA PHE A 41 -4.04 -3.58 4.96
C PHE A 41 -2.60 -3.13 4.67
N THR A 42 -2.42 -1.87 4.28
CA THR A 42 -1.13 -1.33 3.82
C THR A 42 -0.68 -0.17 4.71
N PRO A 43 -0.10 -0.45 5.90
CA PRO A 43 0.34 0.61 6.79
C PRO A 43 1.50 1.40 6.16
N HIS A 44 1.47 2.70 6.41
CA HIS A 44 2.61 3.58 6.21
C HIS A 44 3.85 3.05 6.95
N SER A 45 4.88 2.65 6.20
CA SER A 45 5.99 1.89 6.79
C SER A 45 7.32 2.63 6.84
N TYR A 46 7.64 3.45 5.85
CA TYR A 46 8.88 4.23 5.83
C TYR A 46 8.87 5.27 4.71
N TRP A 47 9.77 6.26 4.83
CA TRP A 47 9.99 7.33 3.87
C TRP A 47 11.49 7.68 3.84
N PRO A 48 12.28 7.08 2.92
CA PRO A 48 13.74 7.21 2.92
C PRO A 48 14.25 8.65 2.73
N ASP A 49 13.61 9.40 1.83
CA ASP A 49 14.00 10.75 1.42
C ASP A 49 13.07 11.83 2.02
N VAL A 50 12.59 11.60 3.25
CA VAL A 50 11.77 12.58 3.97
C VAL A 50 12.64 13.74 4.47
N GLU A 51 12.26 14.95 4.11
CA GLU A 51 12.84 16.16 4.71
C GLU A 51 12.17 16.48 6.05
N ASP A 52 12.80 17.33 6.86
CA ASP A 52 12.18 17.81 8.09
C ASP A 52 11.15 18.90 7.76
N TYR A 53 9.91 18.66 8.17
CA TYR A 53 8.80 19.59 8.05
C TYR A 53 8.56 20.30 9.38
N ASP A 54 8.08 21.54 9.30
CA ASP A 54 7.71 22.35 10.45
C ASP A 54 6.60 21.70 11.31
N GLY A 55 6.51 22.13 12.57
CA GLY A 55 5.41 21.70 13.45
C GLY A 55 5.50 20.26 13.97
N LYS A 56 6.69 19.64 13.90
CA LYS A 56 6.95 18.25 14.35
C LYS A 56 6.15 17.18 13.59
N ILE A 57 5.58 17.50 12.43
CA ILE A 57 4.78 16.53 11.68
C ILE A 57 5.64 15.34 11.20
N THR A 58 6.91 15.57 10.84
CA THR A 58 7.86 14.49 10.52
C THR A 58 8.07 13.54 11.70
N HIS A 59 8.02 14.03 12.94
CA HIS A 59 8.10 13.16 14.13
C HIS A 59 6.87 12.25 14.26
N LYS A 60 5.67 12.76 13.96
CA LYS A 60 4.44 11.95 13.93
C LYS A 60 4.57 10.80 12.93
N TRP A 61 5.04 11.07 11.71
CA TRP A 61 5.23 10.03 10.69
C TRP A 61 6.28 9.01 11.09
N LYS A 62 7.46 9.46 11.52
CA LYS A 62 8.54 8.59 12.00
C LYS A 62 8.09 7.70 13.17
N ASN A 63 7.29 8.23 14.09
CA ASN A 63 6.71 7.44 15.16
C ASN A 63 5.69 6.41 14.63
N GLY A 64 4.86 6.79 13.66
CA GLY A 64 3.94 5.84 13.03
C GLY A 64 4.65 4.72 12.29
N PHE A 65 5.75 5.00 11.57
CA PHE A 65 6.59 3.95 10.96
C PHE A 65 7.13 2.97 12.00
N HIS A 66 7.54 3.47 13.17
CA HIS A 66 7.96 2.62 14.29
C HIS A 66 6.81 1.76 14.83
N ILE A 67 5.61 2.32 14.96
CA ILE A 67 4.40 1.58 15.36
C ILE A 67 4.07 0.50 14.32
N ALA A 68 4.08 0.82 13.03
CA ALA A 68 3.84 -0.14 11.95
C ALA A 68 4.81 -1.31 12.02
N ARG A 69 6.12 -1.03 12.15
CA ARG A 69 7.14 -2.06 12.29
C ARG A 69 6.97 -2.94 13.53
N SER A 70 6.68 -2.34 14.68
CA SER A 70 6.53 -3.07 15.94
C SER A 70 5.26 -3.93 15.99
N ARG A 71 4.20 -3.51 15.29
CA ARG A 71 2.91 -4.22 15.22
C ARG A 71 2.74 -5.05 13.96
N TRP A 72 3.72 -5.11 13.06
CA TRP A 72 3.64 -5.94 11.87
C TRP A 72 3.31 -7.43 12.17
N PRO A 73 3.88 -8.08 13.21
CA PRO A 73 3.47 -9.44 13.56
C PRO A 73 1.97 -9.57 13.85
N GLU A 74 1.36 -8.56 14.48
CA GLU A 74 -0.09 -8.53 14.73
C GLU A 74 -0.88 -8.43 13.42
N VAL A 75 -0.44 -7.60 12.47
CA VAL A 75 -1.03 -7.50 11.13
C VAL A 75 -1.01 -8.85 10.41
N VAL A 76 0.14 -9.54 10.46
CA VAL A 76 0.32 -10.85 9.82
C VAL A 76 -0.61 -11.91 10.41
N GLU A 77 -0.73 -11.95 11.74
CA GLU A 77 -1.62 -12.91 12.41
C GLU A 77 -3.10 -12.62 12.12
N LEU A 78 -3.51 -11.35 12.15
CA LEU A 78 -4.88 -10.97 11.80
C LEU A 78 -5.24 -11.27 10.34
N ALA A 79 -4.31 -11.04 9.40
CA ALA A 79 -4.53 -11.43 8.01
C ALA A 79 -4.82 -12.93 7.89
N LYS A 80 -3.99 -13.77 8.52
CA LYS A 80 -4.20 -15.24 8.54
C LYS A 80 -5.50 -15.64 9.23
N GLU A 81 -5.88 -14.97 10.31
CA GLU A 81 -7.11 -15.25 11.06
C GLU A 81 -8.37 -14.96 10.23
N PHE A 82 -8.36 -13.84 9.48
CA PHE A 82 -9.49 -13.43 8.67
C PHE A 82 -9.54 -14.10 7.31
N GLU A 83 -8.42 -14.64 6.81
CA GLU A 83 -8.37 -15.35 5.53
C GLU A 83 -9.37 -16.50 5.50
N GLN A 84 -10.21 -16.50 4.47
CA GLN A 84 -11.18 -17.56 4.21
C GLN A 84 -11.15 -17.88 2.71
N PRO A 85 -10.24 -18.78 2.27
CA PRO A 85 -10.07 -19.08 0.86
C PRO A 85 -11.38 -19.48 0.17
N GLY A 86 -11.70 -18.80 -0.93
CA GLY A 86 -12.96 -18.98 -1.68
C GLY A 86 -14.08 -18.02 -1.29
N GLU A 87 -13.97 -17.31 -0.15
CA GLU A 87 -14.94 -16.32 0.32
C GLU A 87 -14.31 -14.94 0.54
N PHE A 88 -13.18 -14.86 1.25
CA PHE A 88 -12.48 -13.61 1.54
C PHE A 88 -10.96 -13.82 1.56
N VAL A 89 -10.24 -13.09 0.72
CA VAL A 89 -8.77 -13.20 0.60
C VAL A 89 -8.09 -12.01 1.26
N THR A 90 -7.20 -12.28 2.21
CA THR A 90 -6.32 -11.25 2.77
C THR A 90 -5.00 -11.22 2.01
N ILE A 91 -4.45 -10.02 1.81
CA ILE A 91 -3.17 -9.81 1.15
C ILE A 91 -2.29 -9.01 2.09
N LEU A 92 -1.06 -9.47 2.34
CA LEU A 92 -0.11 -8.65 3.09
C LEU A 92 0.44 -7.55 2.18
N GLY A 93 0.65 -6.38 2.75
CA GLY A 93 1.29 -5.28 2.07
C GLY A 93 1.68 -4.17 3.02
N TYR A 94 2.42 -3.21 2.50
CA TYR A 94 2.71 -1.96 3.19
C TYR A 94 3.02 -0.84 2.20
N GLU A 95 2.94 0.41 2.65
CA GLU A 95 3.28 1.56 1.83
C GLU A 95 4.68 2.11 2.16
N ARG A 96 5.45 2.34 1.10
CA ARG A 96 6.68 3.14 1.09
C ARG A 96 6.36 4.51 0.51
N HIS A 97 6.81 5.56 1.17
CA HIS A 97 6.82 6.89 0.59
C HIS A 97 8.13 7.21 -0.14
N GLY A 98 8.05 8.10 -1.13
CA GLY A 98 9.20 8.65 -1.83
C GLY A 98 8.92 10.06 -2.32
N THR A 99 9.71 11.04 -1.88
CA THR A 99 9.56 12.44 -2.30
C THR A 99 9.83 12.60 -3.79
N GLN A 100 10.90 11.98 -4.28
CA GLN A 100 11.34 12.11 -5.68
C GLN A 100 10.69 11.10 -6.63
N GLU A 101 10.46 9.88 -6.14
CA GLU A 101 10.05 8.73 -6.97
C GLU A 101 8.54 8.46 -6.91
N GLY A 102 7.86 9.05 -5.92
CA GLY A 102 6.50 8.73 -5.57
C GLY A 102 6.40 7.61 -4.55
N ASP A 103 5.16 7.33 -4.18
CA ASP A 103 4.86 6.32 -3.19
C ASP A 103 4.39 5.04 -3.85
N TYR A 104 4.67 3.93 -3.20
CA TYR A 104 4.32 2.60 -3.67
C TYR A 104 3.78 1.79 -2.50
N HIS A 105 2.64 1.13 -2.70
CA HIS A 105 2.29 0.01 -1.84
C HIS A 105 2.78 -1.30 -2.46
N ILE A 106 3.40 -2.13 -1.63
CA ILE A 106 3.80 -3.48 -2.00
C ILE A 106 2.69 -4.46 -1.61
N LEU A 107 2.44 -5.45 -2.47
CA LEU A 107 1.53 -6.56 -2.19
C LEU A 107 2.30 -7.88 -2.31
N PHE A 108 2.27 -8.69 -1.26
CA PHE A 108 2.94 -9.99 -1.20
C PHE A 108 2.05 -11.09 -1.78
N PRO A 109 2.64 -12.13 -2.41
CA PRO A 109 1.88 -13.23 -2.99
C PRO A 109 1.43 -14.29 -1.96
N ASP A 110 1.82 -14.13 -0.69
CA ASP A 110 1.51 -15.04 0.40
C ASP A 110 1.56 -14.33 1.76
N LEU A 111 1.19 -15.05 2.84
CA LEU A 111 1.14 -14.52 4.20
C LEU A 111 2.39 -14.83 5.05
N LYS A 112 3.58 -14.95 4.43
CA LYS A 112 4.82 -15.26 5.18
C LYS A 112 5.30 -14.16 6.13
N GLY A 113 4.77 -12.93 5.99
CA GLY A 113 5.04 -11.85 6.93
C GLY A 113 6.37 -11.12 6.72
N ASP A 114 6.89 -11.08 5.50
CA ASP A 114 8.09 -10.29 5.20
C ASP A 114 7.86 -8.80 5.46
N TYR A 115 8.89 -8.09 5.93
CA TYR A 115 8.80 -6.66 6.26
C TYR A 115 10.13 -5.93 5.97
N GLU A 116 10.58 -6.03 4.73
CA GLU A 116 11.84 -5.45 4.27
C GLU A 116 11.67 -3.96 3.88
N LEU A 117 12.39 -3.07 4.57
CA LEU A 117 12.30 -1.63 4.33
C LEU A 117 13.45 -1.18 3.42
N ILE A 118 13.31 -1.46 2.13
CA ILE A 118 14.34 -1.22 1.12
C ILE A 118 14.24 0.22 0.61
N GLU A 119 15.28 1.00 0.86
CA GLU A 119 15.26 2.44 0.60
C GLU A 119 15.32 2.78 -0.89
N ASP A 120 16.22 2.16 -1.66
CA ASP A 120 16.36 2.42 -3.08
C ASP A 120 15.25 1.73 -3.91
N LEU A 121 14.62 2.47 -4.83
CA LEU A 121 13.53 1.93 -5.64
C LEU A 121 13.97 0.82 -6.60
N ALA A 122 15.18 0.86 -7.17
CA ALA A 122 15.66 -0.19 -8.07
C ALA A 122 15.92 -1.49 -7.31
N GLU A 123 16.45 -1.39 -6.09
CA GLU A 123 16.58 -2.52 -5.16
C GLU A 123 15.22 -3.07 -4.73
N LEU A 124 14.25 -2.20 -4.40
CA LEU A 124 12.89 -2.62 -4.04
C LEU A 124 12.20 -3.35 -5.21
N GLN A 125 12.35 -2.85 -6.43
CA GLN A 125 11.83 -3.51 -7.65
C GLN A 125 12.52 -4.86 -7.89
N THR A 126 13.81 -4.97 -7.56
CA THR A 126 14.54 -6.24 -7.62
C THR A 126 14.03 -7.24 -6.61
N PHE A 127 13.83 -6.81 -5.37
CA PHE A 127 13.22 -7.61 -4.32
C PHE A 127 11.82 -8.07 -4.72
N ALA A 128 10.96 -7.16 -5.19
CA ALA A 128 9.60 -7.47 -5.60
C ALA A 128 9.57 -8.56 -6.69
N ARG A 129 10.44 -8.44 -7.71
CA ARG A 129 10.53 -9.45 -8.78
C ARG A 129 10.96 -10.81 -8.27
N GLN A 130 11.95 -10.86 -7.38
CA GLN A 130 12.45 -12.11 -6.80
C GLN A 130 11.43 -12.75 -5.86
N ARG A 131 10.70 -11.92 -5.10
CA ARG A 131 9.72 -12.35 -4.09
C ARG A 131 8.36 -12.68 -4.67
N GLY A 132 8.08 -12.22 -5.89
CA GLY A 132 6.77 -12.32 -6.55
C GLY A 132 5.76 -11.28 -6.06
N CYS A 133 6.24 -10.12 -5.59
CA CYS A 133 5.38 -9.03 -5.14
C CYS A 133 4.96 -8.14 -6.31
N LEU A 134 3.84 -7.43 -6.10
CA LEU A 134 3.47 -6.28 -6.92
C LEU A 134 3.88 -4.99 -6.19
N LEU A 135 4.35 -4.01 -6.94
CA LEU A 135 4.56 -2.64 -6.49
C LEU A 135 3.57 -1.77 -7.25
N ILE A 136 2.66 -1.11 -6.53
CA ILE A 136 1.61 -0.31 -7.15
C ILE A 136 1.90 1.15 -6.79
N PRO A 137 2.25 2.00 -7.78
CA PRO A 137 2.46 3.41 -7.52
C PRO A 137 1.14 4.09 -7.13
N HIS A 138 1.25 5.04 -6.20
CA HIS A 138 0.16 5.81 -5.61
C HIS A 138 0.21 7.29 -6.06
N HIS A 139 -0.92 8.00 -5.87
CA HIS A 139 -1.16 9.44 -6.13
C HIS A 139 -0.40 10.06 -7.33
N PRO A 140 -0.56 9.50 -8.55
CA PRO A 140 0.18 9.95 -9.73
C PRO A 140 -0.16 11.38 -10.19
N ALA A 141 -1.21 11.99 -9.64
CA ALA A 141 -1.54 13.39 -9.86
C ALA A 141 -0.63 14.36 -9.09
N ASN A 142 0.12 13.88 -8.09
CA ASN A 142 1.04 14.72 -7.32
C ASN A 142 2.20 15.22 -8.19
N ARG A 143 2.71 16.41 -7.86
CA ARG A 143 3.85 17.01 -8.58
C ARG A 143 5.13 16.21 -8.28
N LEU A 144 5.97 16.00 -9.29
CA LEU A 144 7.32 15.43 -9.12
C LEU A 144 8.12 16.24 -8.08
N GLY A 145 8.85 15.53 -7.21
CA GLY A 145 9.53 16.10 -6.05
C GLY A 145 8.62 16.41 -4.86
N HIS A 146 7.32 16.12 -4.96
CA HIS A 146 6.33 16.25 -3.88
C HIS A 146 5.50 14.97 -3.79
N ARG A 147 6.19 13.82 -3.76
CA ARG A 147 5.59 12.47 -3.81
C ARG A 147 4.86 12.15 -5.12
N GLY A 148 5.01 12.96 -6.17
CA GLY A 148 4.52 12.60 -7.50
C GLY A 148 5.23 11.35 -8.04
N PHE A 149 4.46 10.45 -8.64
CA PHE A 149 4.94 9.24 -9.31
C PHE A 149 5.87 9.57 -10.49
N ASP A 150 7.13 9.10 -10.44
CA ASP A 150 8.08 9.21 -11.54
C ASP A 150 8.03 7.98 -12.47
N ALA A 151 7.21 8.08 -13.51
CA ALA A 151 7.04 7.01 -14.49
C ALA A 151 8.34 6.60 -15.22
N SER A 152 9.37 7.45 -15.25
CA SER A 152 10.65 7.11 -15.89
C SER A 152 11.48 6.10 -15.08
N ARG A 153 11.15 5.91 -13.80
CA ARG A 153 11.86 5.03 -12.86
C ARG A 153 11.10 3.74 -12.53
N MET A 154 9.89 3.60 -13.06
CA MET A 154 9.02 2.44 -12.86
C MET A 154 9.46 1.25 -13.73
N ASP A 155 9.47 0.07 -13.13
CA ASP A 155 9.56 -1.21 -13.81
C ASP A 155 8.15 -1.83 -13.96
N PRO A 156 7.61 -1.89 -15.19
CA PRO A 156 6.26 -2.42 -15.44
C PRO A 156 6.13 -3.93 -15.20
N THR A 157 7.24 -4.67 -15.06
CA THR A 157 7.20 -6.12 -14.79
C THR A 157 6.76 -6.44 -13.36
N VAL A 158 6.94 -5.50 -12.43
CA VAL A 158 6.48 -5.59 -11.04
C VAL A 158 5.42 -4.55 -10.71
N SER A 159 5.20 -3.57 -11.59
CA SER A 159 4.18 -2.52 -11.48
C SER A 159 3.21 -2.56 -12.67
N PRO A 160 2.41 -3.64 -12.82
CA PRO A 160 1.52 -3.81 -13.98
C PRO A 160 0.28 -2.91 -13.93
N VAL A 161 0.00 -2.28 -12.79
CA VAL A 161 -1.14 -1.39 -12.55
C VAL A 161 -0.69 -0.15 -11.80
N LEU A 162 -1.48 0.92 -11.92
CA LEU A 162 -1.29 2.21 -11.25
C LEU A 162 -2.61 2.62 -10.60
N GLU A 163 -2.53 3.23 -9.42
CA GLU A 163 -3.72 3.77 -8.76
C GLU A 163 -4.16 5.08 -9.42
N ILE A 164 -5.37 5.10 -9.99
CA ILE A 164 -5.92 6.27 -10.71
C ILE A 164 -6.94 7.07 -9.87
N HIS A 165 -7.40 6.51 -8.76
CA HIS A 165 -8.35 7.12 -7.85
C HIS A 165 -8.11 6.67 -6.40
N SER A 166 -8.11 7.62 -5.46
CA SER A 166 -8.07 7.38 -4.02
C SER A 166 -8.59 8.58 -3.23
N GLU A 167 -8.42 8.59 -1.91
CA GLU A 167 -8.73 9.75 -1.05
C GLU A 167 -7.94 11.01 -1.45
N TRP A 168 -6.84 10.86 -2.19
CA TRP A 168 -6.07 11.98 -2.76
C TRP A 168 -6.72 12.58 -4.02
N GLY A 169 -7.80 11.97 -4.51
CA GLY A 169 -8.57 12.42 -5.67
C GLY A 169 -8.44 11.50 -6.88
N CYS A 170 -8.85 12.04 -8.04
CA CYS A 170 -8.78 11.35 -9.32
C CYS A 170 -7.59 11.87 -10.13
N ALA A 171 -6.77 10.96 -10.64
CA ALA A 171 -5.61 11.29 -11.47
C ALA A 171 -5.90 11.31 -12.97
N GLU A 172 -7.12 10.98 -13.41
CA GLU A 172 -7.49 10.98 -14.82
C GLU A 172 -7.75 12.39 -15.36
N HIS A 173 -8.31 13.28 -14.53
CA HIS A 173 -8.60 14.66 -14.91
C HIS A 173 -8.86 15.55 -13.67
N ASP A 174 -8.39 16.80 -13.69
CA ASP A 174 -8.67 17.82 -12.67
C ASP A 174 -10.17 18.21 -12.52
N ARG A 175 -11.04 17.67 -13.37
CA ARG A 175 -12.50 17.88 -13.38
C ARG A 175 -13.28 16.57 -13.46
N ALA A 176 -12.65 15.44 -13.16
CA ALA A 176 -13.33 14.14 -13.14
C ALA A 176 -14.51 14.18 -12.16
N PRO A 177 -15.67 13.57 -12.50
CA PRO A 177 -16.79 13.45 -11.58
C PRO A 177 -16.43 12.53 -10.41
N PHE A 178 -16.95 12.86 -9.22
CA PHE A 178 -16.80 12.07 -7.99
C PHE A 178 -17.58 10.76 -8.06
#